data_AF-A0A1H2L7K0-F1
#
_entry.id   AF-A0A1H2L7K0-F1
#
_cell.length_a   1.000
_cell.length_b   1.000
_cell.length_c   1.000
_cell.angle_alpha   90.00
_cell.angle_beta   90.00
_cell.angle_gamma   90.00
#
_symmetry.space_group_name_H-M   'P 1'
#
loop_
_entity.id
_entity.type
_entity.pdbx_description
1 polymer ?
#
loop_
_entity_poly.entity_id
_entity_poly.type
_entity_poly.pdbx_seq_one_letter_code
_entity_poly.pdbx_strand_id
1 'polypeptide(L)'
;MRRTRAFLAVPAVAALSLGVLAPVSAHEGHSGSTGDTSEGEAGDYSITLGSLNDSGAGGSAVITLADNGDLTVNIEATGLVPNQPHAQHIHGATDRQQDFSCPTGDADADGDGIVSTAEGLPSYGDIFISLTTEGDSSPDSGLAVDRMPVADADGNVAYNRTFSSDELPDGTAAAVRNLHVVQHGIDVNGNGEYDAEAGPSELDPALPQEATAPASCGIIEGSNIGDIPDGGVDTGTGALASHSDTGTAVLAVSGAVLLGLAGVAGAGVLRRRRAVTR
;
A
#
# COMPACT_ATOMS: atom_id res chain seq x y z
N MET A 1 -63.28 36.81 11.10
CA MET A 1 -63.92 37.96 10.41
C MET A 1 -63.20 38.24 9.08
N ARG A 2 -63.77 39.09 8.21
CA ARG A 2 -63.30 39.40 6.84
C ARG A 2 -61.79 39.68 6.71
N ARG A 3 -61.19 39.23 5.60
CA ARG A 3 -60.69 40.12 4.52
C ARG A 3 -60.51 39.35 3.20
N THR A 4 -60.98 39.96 2.12
CA THR A 4 -60.92 39.46 0.72
C THR A 4 -59.80 40.14 -0.06
N ARG A 5 -59.23 39.40 -1.02
CA ARG A 5 -58.48 39.82 -2.23
C ARG A 5 -58.11 38.52 -2.99
N ALA A 6 -57.95 38.47 -4.30
CA ALA A 6 -58.53 39.23 -5.42
C ALA A 6 -58.18 38.40 -6.68
N PHE A 7 -59.07 38.30 -7.68
CA PHE A 7 -58.79 37.50 -8.88
C PHE A 7 -57.83 38.22 -9.83
N LEU A 8 -56.95 37.45 -10.47
CA LEU A 8 -56.35 37.78 -11.77
C LEU A 8 -56.10 36.47 -12.51
N ALA A 9 -56.49 36.41 -13.79
CA ALA A 9 -56.37 35.22 -14.63
C ALA A 9 -55.48 35.52 -15.85
N VAL A 10 -54.73 34.51 -16.29
CA VAL A 10 -53.89 34.51 -17.49
C VAL A 10 -54.17 33.18 -18.21
N PRO A 11 -54.33 33.15 -19.55
CA PRO A 11 -54.93 32.01 -20.24
C PRO A 11 -53.96 30.84 -20.44
N ALA A 12 -54.53 29.68 -20.77
CA ALA A 12 -53.80 28.47 -21.09
C ALA A 12 -53.11 28.53 -22.46
N VAL A 13 -51.98 27.83 -22.59
CA VAL A 13 -51.50 27.26 -23.85
C VAL A 13 -51.39 25.75 -23.63
N ALA A 14 -52.16 24.98 -24.39
CA ALA A 14 -52.05 23.52 -24.40
C ALA A 14 -51.12 23.09 -25.54
N ALA A 15 -50.16 22.23 -25.23
CA ALA A 15 -49.34 21.52 -26.22
C ALA A 15 -49.33 20.04 -25.87
N LEU A 16 -50.07 19.24 -26.65
CA LEU A 16 -49.98 17.78 -26.59
C LEU A 16 -48.75 17.35 -27.40
N SER A 17 -47.79 16.70 -26.75
CA SER A 17 -46.83 15.81 -27.38
C SER A 17 -47.07 14.39 -26.87
N LEU A 18 -47.72 13.56 -27.70
CA LEU A 18 -47.81 12.12 -27.42
C LEU A 18 -46.41 11.52 -27.51
N GLY A 19 -46.03 10.74 -26.50
CA GLY A 19 -44.75 10.03 -26.50
C GLY A 19 -44.74 8.83 -27.43
N VAL A 20 -43.57 8.55 -28.00
CA VAL A 20 -43.21 7.23 -28.51
C VAL A 20 -41.97 6.80 -27.74
N LEU A 21 -42.17 6.02 -26.67
CA LEU A 21 -41.07 5.36 -25.96
C LEU A 21 -40.66 4.13 -26.77
N ALA A 22 -39.60 4.27 -27.57
CA ALA A 22 -38.84 3.11 -28.03
C ALA A 22 -37.99 2.61 -26.85
N PRO A 23 -38.05 1.32 -26.47
CA PRO A 23 -37.10 0.77 -25.52
C PRO A 23 -35.74 0.70 -26.20
N VAL A 24 -34.87 1.67 -25.90
CA VAL A 24 -33.43 1.44 -26.01
C VAL A 24 -33.12 0.35 -25.00
N SER A 25 -32.75 -0.84 -25.48
CA SER A 25 -32.11 -1.84 -24.64
C SER A 25 -30.79 -1.25 -24.15
N ALA A 26 -30.82 -0.65 -22.97
CA ALA A 26 -29.60 -0.48 -22.19
C ALA A 26 -29.02 -1.90 -22.03
N HIS A 27 -27.84 -2.12 -22.61
CA HIS A 27 -27.00 -3.21 -22.17
C HIS A 27 -26.86 -3.05 -20.66
N GLU A 28 -27.10 -4.12 -19.91
CA GLU A 28 -26.74 -4.19 -18.49
C GLU A 28 -25.22 -4.17 -18.42
N GLY A 29 -24.63 -2.99 -18.58
CA GLY A 29 -23.29 -2.73 -18.13
C GLY A 29 -23.31 -3.04 -16.65
N HIS A 30 -22.44 -3.95 -16.23
CA HIS A 30 -22.25 -4.25 -14.81
C HIS A 30 -22.20 -2.93 -14.05
N SER A 31 -23.04 -2.78 -13.03
CA SER A 31 -22.75 -1.79 -11.99
C SER A 31 -21.51 -2.29 -11.29
N GLY A 32 -20.34 -2.00 -11.87
CA GLY A 32 -19.09 -2.04 -11.17
C GLY A 32 -19.29 -1.20 -9.92
N SER A 33 -19.22 -1.85 -8.76
CA SER A 33 -19.05 -1.11 -7.54
C SER A 33 -17.87 -0.18 -7.77
N THR A 34 -18.02 1.11 -7.46
CA THR A 34 -16.84 1.93 -7.17
C THR A 34 -16.30 1.40 -5.85
N GLY A 35 -15.57 0.28 -5.94
CA GLY A 35 -15.00 -0.41 -4.80
C GLY A 35 -14.15 0.58 -4.01
N ASP A 36 -14.20 0.45 -2.69
CA ASP A 36 -13.26 1.20 -1.88
C ASP A 36 -11.86 0.65 -2.16
N THR A 37 -11.05 1.43 -2.89
CA THR A 37 -9.67 1.05 -3.24
C THR A 37 -8.75 0.99 -2.02
N SER A 38 -9.27 1.27 -0.81
CA SER A 38 -8.59 0.98 0.45
C SER A 38 -8.57 -0.52 0.79
N GLU A 39 -9.55 -1.32 0.33
CA GLU A 39 -9.60 -2.76 0.62
C GLU A 39 -8.51 -3.56 -0.13
N GLY A 40 -8.21 -4.75 0.38
CA GLY A 40 -7.34 -5.74 -0.25
C GLY A 40 -8.05 -6.56 -1.34
N GLU A 41 -7.34 -6.79 -2.44
CA GLU A 41 -7.71 -7.72 -3.50
C GLU A 41 -6.63 -8.82 -3.63
N ALA A 42 -6.93 -9.92 -4.33
CA ALA A 42 -5.94 -10.97 -4.59
C ALA A 42 -4.78 -10.44 -5.46
N GLY A 43 -3.53 -10.73 -5.07
CA GLY A 43 -2.34 -10.20 -5.70
C GLY A 43 -1.11 -10.19 -4.77
N ASP A 44 0.00 -9.67 -5.30
CA ASP A 44 1.28 -9.56 -4.59
C ASP A 44 1.47 -8.16 -3.99
N TYR A 45 1.85 -8.12 -2.71
CA TYR A 45 2.07 -6.91 -1.93
C TYR A 45 3.54 -6.83 -1.48
N SER A 46 4.32 -5.97 -2.13
CA SER A 46 5.74 -5.74 -1.83
C SER A 46 5.93 -4.94 -0.55
N ILE A 47 6.96 -5.30 0.22
CA ILE A 47 7.44 -4.62 1.41
C ILE A 47 8.96 -4.48 1.31
N THR A 48 9.47 -3.26 1.47
CA THR A 48 10.91 -3.01 1.71
C THR A 48 11.15 -2.93 3.22
N LEU A 49 12.04 -3.77 3.76
CA LEU A 49 12.37 -3.83 5.19
C LEU A 49 13.57 -2.91 5.49
N GLY A 50 13.35 -1.88 6.30
CA GLY A 50 14.40 -0.98 6.81
C GLY A 50 14.89 -1.38 8.21
N SER A 51 16.14 -1.04 8.52
CA SER A 51 16.75 -1.27 9.84
C SER A 51 16.13 -0.39 10.92
N LEU A 52 15.96 -0.96 12.11
CA LEU A 52 15.63 -0.30 13.36
C LEU A 52 16.74 -0.56 14.39
N ASN A 53 16.83 0.28 15.42
CA ASN A 53 17.79 0.13 16.53
C ASN A 53 19.26 -0.04 16.09
N ASP A 54 19.65 0.66 15.02
CA ASP A 54 20.97 0.60 14.36
C ASP A 54 21.48 -0.83 14.03
N SER A 55 20.57 -1.80 13.93
CA SER A 55 20.84 -3.23 13.74
C SER A 55 21.66 -3.58 12.49
N GLY A 56 21.59 -2.74 11.45
CA GLY A 56 22.08 -3.05 10.11
C GLY A 56 21.19 -4.04 9.33
N ALA A 57 20.14 -4.59 9.95
CA ALA A 57 19.24 -5.55 9.33
C ALA A 57 18.32 -4.93 8.27
N GLY A 58 18.07 -5.64 7.18
CA GLY A 58 17.16 -5.18 6.13
C GLY A 58 17.01 -6.17 4.98
N GLY A 59 16.04 -5.90 4.10
CA GLY A 59 15.69 -6.83 3.03
C GLY A 59 14.36 -6.51 2.36
N SER A 60 13.67 -7.54 1.91
CA SER A 60 12.38 -7.43 1.22
C SER A 60 11.45 -8.57 1.61
N ALA A 61 10.15 -8.27 1.70
CA ALA A 61 9.09 -9.26 1.83
C ALA A 61 8.05 -9.10 0.72
N VAL A 62 7.37 -10.20 0.38
CA VAL A 62 6.20 -10.22 -0.49
C VAL A 62 5.10 -10.98 0.22
N ILE A 63 3.93 -10.36 0.35
CA ILE A 63 2.70 -10.99 0.80
C ILE A 63 1.83 -11.26 -0.44
N THR A 64 1.65 -12.52 -0.81
CA THR A 64 0.74 -12.93 -1.89
C THR A 64 -0.59 -13.35 -1.29
N LEU A 65 -1.66 -12.61 -1.58
CA LEU A 65 -3.04 -12.97 -1.23
C LEU A 65 -3.71 -13.68 -2.41
N ALA A 66 -4.22 -14.89 -2.20
CA ALA A 66 -4.88 -15.69 -3.24
C ALA A 66 -6.41 -15.46 -3.29
N ASP A 67 -7.05 -15.83 -4.42
CA ASP A 67 -8.51 -15.69 -4.63
C ASP A 67 -9.38 -16.43 -3.59
N ASN A 68 -8.83 -17.43 -2.90
CA ASN A 68 -9.50 -18.17 -1.82
C ASN A 68 -9.26 -17.57 -0.43
N GLY A 69 -8.49 -16.48 -0.32
CA GLY A 69 -8.13 -15.82 0.93
C GLY A 69 -6.88 -16.37 1.62
N ASP A 70 -6.23 -17.39 1.07
CA ASP A 70 -4.95 -17.89 1.61
C ASP A 70 -3.85 -16.85 1.38
N LEU A 71 -2.96 -16.71 2.36
CA LEU A 71 -1.93 -15.67 2.40
C LEU A 71 -0.55 -16.33 2.45
N THR A 72 0.29 -16.09 1.45
CA THR A 72 1.68 -16.57 1.43
C THR A 72 2.63 -15.42 1.74
N VAL A 73 3.51 -15.61 2.71
CA VAL A 73 4.55 -14.66 3.11
C VAL A 73 5.90 -15.21 2.69
N ASN A 74 6.58 -14.48 1.82
CA ASN A 74 7.99 -14.68 1.47
C ASN A 74 8.81 -13.52 2.05
N ILE A 75 9.95 -13.81 2.67
CA ILE A 75 10.89 -12.79 3.21
C ILE A 75 12.32 -13.23 2.87
N GLU A 76 13.09 -12.30 2.33
CA GLU A 76 14.54 -12.42 2.16
C GLU A 76 15.18 -11.24 2.90
N ALA A 77 15.84 -11.53 4.03
CA ALA A 77 16.42 -10.54 4.94
C ALA A 77 17.91 -10.84 5.22
N THR A 78 18.68 -9.79 5.50
CA THR A 78 20.14 -9.83 5.68
C THR A 78 20.56 -8.87 6.79
N GLY A 79 21.76 -9.04 7.36
CA GLY A 79 22.25 -8.21 8.47
C GLY A 79 21.56 -8.49 9.81
N LEU A 80 20.93 -9.67 9.93
CA LEU A 80 20.37 -10.19 11.17
C LEU A 80 21.47 -10.90 12.00
N VAL A 81 21.22 -11.13 13.29
CA VAL A 81 22.23 -11.66 14.23
C VAL A 81 22.57 -13.12 13.89
N PRO A 82 23.80 -13.44 13.45
CA PRO A 82 24.07 -14.74 12.81
C PRO A 82 23.84 -15.94 13.74
N ASN A 83 23.20 -16.98 13.22
CA ASN A 83 22.82 -18.22 13.96
C ASN A 83 21.75 -18.05 15.06
N GLN A 84 21.15 -16.86 15.22
CA GLN A 84 20.09 -16.63 16.22
C GLN A 84 18.68 -16.78 15.63
N PRO A 85 17.67 -17.16 16.45
CA PRO A 85 16.27 -17.10 16.07
C PRO A 85 15.79 -15.64 16.01
N HIS A 86 15.16 -15.25 14.91
CA HIS A 86 14.55 -13.93 14.74
C HIS A 86 13.04 -14.06 14.83
N ALA A 87 12.46 -13.62 15.95
CA ALA A 87 11.01 -13.50 16.05
C ALA A 87 10.52 -12.52 15.00
N GLN A 88 9.47 -12.89 14.26
CA GLN A 88 8.96 -12.09 13.16
C GLN A 88 7.46 -12.23 13.02
N HIS A 89 6.82 -11.10 12.73
CA HIS A 89 5.39 -10.94 12.86
C HIS A 89 4.85 -10.10 11.70
N ILE A 90 3.63 -10.41 11.27
CA ILE A 90 2.78 -9.39 10.67
C ILE A 90 2.06 -8.69 11.82
N HIS A 91 2.12 -7.36 11.81
CA HIS A 91 1.37 -6.47 12.70
C HIS A 91 0.27 -5.74 11.91
N GLY A 92 -0.69 -5.15 12.62
CA GLY A 92 -1.80 -4.36 12.07
C GLY A 92 -3.17 -4.75 12.65
N ALA A 93 -4.24 -4.18 12.09
CA ALA A 93 -5.61 -4.40 12.56
C ALA A 93 -6.64 -4.44 11.42
N THR A 94 -7.68 -5.28 11.58
CA THR A 94 -8.72 -5.48 10.56
C THR A 94 -9.88 -4.48 10.60
N ASP A 95 -9.93 -3.61 11.62
CA ASP A 95 -10.92 -2.52 11.68
C ASP A 95 -10.58 -1.34 10.75
N ARG A 96 -9.33 -1.29 10.24
CA ARG A 96 -8.80 -0.27 9.34
C ARG A 96 -8.90 1.17 9.89
N GLN A 97 -8.94 1.34 11.22
CA GLN A 97 -9.11 2.66 11.86
C GLN A 97 -7.79 3.37 12.22
N GLN A 98 -6.65 2.68 12.17
CA GLN A 98 -5.32 3.23 12.43
C GLN A 98 -4.43 3.06 11.20
N ASP A 99 -3.75 4.14 10.81
CA ASP A 99 -2.60 4.10 9.91
C ASP A 99 -1.39 3.64 10.74
N PHE A 100 -0.87 2.44 10.47
CA PHE A 100 0.30 1.89 11.15
C PHE A 100 1.60 2.27 10.43
N SER A 101 2.68 2.42 11.19
CA SER A 101 4.00 2.76 10.66
C SER A 101 5.10 2.05 11.44
N CYS A 102 6.25 1.85 10.79
CA CYS A 102 7.47 1.53 11.52
C CYS A 102 7.81 2.68 12.49
N PRO A 103 8.23 2.39 13.73
CA PRO A 103 8.66 3.42 14.68
C PRO A 103 9.96 4.09 14.21
N THR A 104 10.21 5.29 14.72
CA THR A 104 11.51 5.98 14.61
C THR A 104 12.22 5.96 15.96
N GLY A 105 13.48 6.39 16.01
CA GLY A 105 14.18 6.64 17.27
C GLY A 105 13.57 7.75 18.15
N ASP A 106 12.48 8.41 17.72
CA ASP A 106 11.67 9.29 18.57
C ASP A 106 10.68 8.50 19.47
N ALA A 107 10.61 7.18 19.32
CA ALA A 107 9.80 6.28 20.14
C ALA A 107 10.52 5.81 21.43
N ASP A 108 11.85 5.86 21.46
CA ASP A 108 12.68 5.69 22.67
C ASP A 108 12.25 6.73 23.72
N ALA A 109 11.55 6.26 24.75
CA ALA A 109 10.82 7.09 25.69
C ALA A 109 11.47 7.16 27.07
N ASP A 110 12.33 6.21 27.43
CA ASP A 110 13.15 6.26 28.66
C ASP A 110 14.60 6.75 28.43
N GLY A 111 15.10 6.66 27.20
CA GLY A 111 16.36 7.26 26.74
C GLY A 111 17.58 6.33 26.83
N ASP A 112 17.41 5.01 26.82
CA ASP A 112 18.52 4.05 26.82
C ASP A 112 19.22 3.88 25.46
N GLY A 113 18.55 4.26 24.36
CA GLY A 113 19.03 4.17 22.98
C GLY A 113 18.44 3.02 22.14
N ILE A 114 17.52 2.24 22.69
CA ILE A 114 16.86 1.10 22.04
C ILE A 114 15.34 1.34 22.06
N VAL A 115 14.72 1.51 20.88
CA VAL A 115 13.25 1.49 20.79
C VAL A 115 12.75 0.11 21.18
N SER A 116 12.02 0.03 22.29
CA SER A 116 11.47 -1.21 22.82
C SER A 116 10.33 -1.78 21.97
N THR A 117 9.84 -2.98 22.29
CA THR A 117 8.62 -3.50 21.66
C THR A 117 7.39 -2.73 22.12
N ALA A 118 7.25 -2.44 23.42
CA ALA A 118 6.13 -1.67 23.95
C ALA A 118 6.16 -0.19 23.52
N GLU A 119 7.34 0.36 23.23
CA GLU A 119 7.52 1.69 22.65
C GLU A 119 7.21 1.74 21.15
N GLY A 120 7.52 0.66 20.41
CA GLY A 120 7.13 0.51 19.00
C GLY A 120 5.64 0.18 18.79
N LEU A 121 4.98 -0.44 19.77
CA LEU A 121 3.59 -0.91 19.68
C LEU A 121 2.56 0.19 19.39
N PRO A 122 2.66 1.43 19.89
CA PRO A 122 1.83 2.55 19.42
C PRO A 122 1.94 2.87 17.92
N SER A 123 3.04 2.50 17.26
CA SER A 123 3.27 2.73 15.83
C SER A 123 2.86 1.55 14.95
N TYR A 124 3.26 0.31 15.29
CA TYR A 124 2.92 -0.89 14.52
C TYR A 124 1.69 -1.67 15.01
N GLY A 125 1.26 -1.48 16.26
CA GLY A 125 0.10 -2.18 16.84
C GLY A 125 0.41 -3.61 17.32
N ASP A 126 -0.63 -4.34 17.71
CA ASP A 126 -0.50 -5.70 18.22
C ASP A 126 -0.03 -6.70 17.12
N ILE A 127 0.53 -7.84 17.56
CA ILE A 127 0.85 -8.97 16.67
C ILE A 127 -0.46 -9.48 16.06
N PHE A 128 -0.48 -9.61 14.74
CA PHE A 128 -1.64 -10.07 13.98
C PHE A 128 -1.46 -11.50 13.46
N ILE A 129 -0.26 -11.84 12.95
CA ILE A 129 0.14 -13.20 12.58
C ILE A 129 1.59 -13.43 13.01
N SER A 130 1.85 -14.48 13.79
CA SER A 130 3.21 -14.91 14.13
C SER A 130 3.80 -15.73 12.99
N LEU A 131 4.90 -15.26 12.38
CA LEU A 131 5.51 -15.89 11.21
C LEU A 131 6.44 -17.04 11.61
N THR A 132 5.89 -17.99 12.37
CA THR A 132 6.54 -19.25 12.74
C THR A 132 6.77 -20.13 11.52
N THR A 133 7.85 -20.91 11.54
CA THR A 133 8.22 -21.86 10.48
C THR A 133 7.29 -23.06 10.41
N GLU A 134 6.71 -23.48 11.55
CA GLU A 134 5.69 -24.51 11.64
C GLU A 134 4.72 -24.30 12.82
N GLY A 135 3.58 -25.00 12.78
CA GLY A 135 2.61 -25.01 13.86
C GLY A 135 1.81 -23.71 13.97
N ASP A 136 1.39 -23.36 15.19
CA ASP A 136 0.56 -22.18 15.44
C ASP A 136 1.24 -20.87 14.99
N SER A 137 0.42 -19.98 14.43
CA SER A 137 0.77 -18.66 13.93
C SER A 137 -0.15 -17.56 14.49
N SER A 138 -0.92 -17.87 15.53
CA SER A 138 -1.71 -16.87 16.27
C SER A 138 -0.81 -15.88 17.03
N PRO A 139 -1.35 -14.77 17.57
CA PRO A 139 -0.59 -13.86 18.43
C PRO A 139 0.01 -14.53 19.68
N ASP A 140 -0.59 -15.61 20.19
CA ASP A 140 -0.06 -16.39 21.32
C ASP A 140 1.32 -17.03 21.00
N SER A 141 1.68 -17.16 19.72
CA SER A 141 2.99 -17.64 19.26
C SER A 141 4.05 -16.54 19.08
N GLY A 142 3.81 -15.29 19.47
CA GLY A 142 4.77 -14.18 19.27
C GLY A 142 6.13 -14.39 19.96
N LEU A 143 6.16 -15.10 21.10
CA LEU A 143 7.39 -15.50 21.79
C LEU A 143 7.74 -16.99 21.61
N ALA A 144 7.26 -17.61 20.52
CA ALA A 144 7.59 -18.99 20.16
C ALA A 144 8.99 -19.12 19.52
N VAL A 145 10.02 -18.68 20.24
CA VAL A 145 11.42 -18.61 19.78
C VAL A 145 11.93 -19.93 19.19
N ASP A 146 11.41 -21.07 19.66
CA ASP A 146 11.74 -22.42 19.18
C ASP A 146 11.24 -22.73 17.75
N ARG A 147 10.27 -21.97 17.24
CA ARG A 147 9.68 -22.12 15.89
C ARG A 147 9.91 -20.92 14.98
N MET A 148 10.56 -19.87 15.45
CA MET A 148 10.93 -18.71 14.62
C MET A 148 12.09 -19.06 13.66
N PRO A 149 12.20 -18.40 12.49
CA PRO A 149 13.32 -18.65 11.59
C PRO A 149 14.65 -18.26 12.23
N VAL A 150 15.69 -19.05 11.96
CA VAL A 150 17.05 -18.84 12.46
C VAL A 150 17.89 -18.26 11.34
N ALA A 151 18.62 -17.17 11.60
CA ALA A 151 19.56 -16.60 10.65
C ALA A 151 20.73 -17.56 10.38
N ASP A 152 21.25 -17.58 9.16
CA ASP A 152 22.46 -18.34 8.85
C ASP A 152 23.73 -17.72 9.45
N ALA A 153 24.88 -18.34 9.18
CA ALA A 153 26.17 -17.89 9.72
C ALA A 153 26.70 -16.58 9.11
N ASP A 154 26.06 -16.08 8.04
CA ASP A 154 26.36 -14.79 7.39
C ASP A 154 25.28 -13.72 7.72
N GLY A 155 24.28 -14.05 8.57
CA GLY A 155 23.23 -13.13 9.02
C GLY A 155 22.02 -13.02 8.09
N ASN A 156 21.74 -14.05 7.29
CA ASN A 156 20.60 -14.07 6.34
C ASN A 156 19.42 -14.91 6.86
N VAL A 157 18.19 -14.46 6.60
CA VAL A 157 16.96 -15.24 6.78
C VAL A 157 16.20 -15.30 5.45
N ALA A 158 15.93 -16.52 4.98
CA ALA A 158 15.00 -16.81 3.90
C ALA A 158 13.78 -17.54 4.49
N TYR A 159 12.60 -16.91 4.43
CA TYR A 159 11.35 -17.42 4.99
C TYR A 159 10.28 -17.55 3.90
N ASN A 160 9.52 -18.64 3.91
CA ASN A 160 8.43 -18.87 2.97
C ASN A 160 7.35 -19.77 3.57
N ARG A 161 6.21 -19.21 3.99
CA ARG A 161 5.04 -19.97 4.50
C ARG A 161 3.76 -19.49 3.85
N THR A 162 2.86 -20.43 3.56
CA THR A 162 1.44 -20.16 3.26
C THR A 162 0.61 -20.41 4.51
N PHE A 163 -0.31 -19.50 4.79
CA PHE A 163 -1.34 -19.58 5.82
C PHE A 163 -2.68 -19.73 5.12
N SER A 164 -3.47 -20.73 5.52
CA SER A 164 -4.82 -20.95 4.98
C SER A 164 -5.80 -19.90 5.51
N SER A 165 -6.78 -19.54 4.69
CA SER A 165 -7.84 -18.57 5.02
C SER A 165 -8.59 -18.85 6.32
N ASP A 166 -8.61 -20.08 6.83
CA ASP A 166 -9.20 -20.48 8.11
C ASP A 166 -8.25 -20.48 9.32
N GLU A 167 -6.93 -20.28 9.12
CA GLU A 167 -5.96 -20.03 10.21
C GLU A 167 -5.67 -18.53 10.43
N LEU A 168 -6.18 -17.66 9.56
CA LEU A 168 -6.02 -16.20 9.58
C LEU A 168 -7.15 -15.51 10.37
N PRO A 169 -6.89 -14.36 11.03
CA PRO A 169 -7.95 -13.60 11.71
C PRO A 169 -9.01 -13.03 10.75
N ASP A 170 -10.25 -12.94 11.23
CA ASP A 170 -11.40 -12.39 10.47
C ASP A 170 -11.09 -10.99 9.89
N GLY A 171 -11.18 -10.88 8.57
CA GLY A 171 -10.95 -9.63 7.82
C GLY A 171 -9.54 -9.45 7.24
N THR A 172 -8.60 -10.37 7.49
CA THR A 172 -7.20 -10.31 7.00
C THR A 172 -7.10 -9.90 5.52
N ALA A 173 -7.87 -10.53 4.63
CA ALA A 173 -7.84 -10.26 3.20
C ALA A 173 -8.21 -8.80 2.85
N ALA A 174 -9.31 -8.28 3.41
CA ALA A 174 -9.75 -6.90 3.18
C ALA A 174 -8.83 -5.86 3.87
N ALA A 175 -8.14 -6.28 4.93
CA ALA A 175 -7.18 -5.47 5.68
C ALA A 175 -5.75 -5.53 5.13
N VAL A 176 -5.46 -6.34 4.10
CA VAL A 176 -4.08 -6.72 3.74
C VAL A 176 -3.13 -5.54 3.53
N ARG A 177 -3.60 -4.42 2.97
CA ARG A 177 -2.82 -3.19 2.76
C ARG A 177 -2.36 -2.49 4.04
N ASN A 178 -3.04 -2.72 5.16
CA ASN A 178 -2.71 -2.14 6.46
C ASN A 178 -1.72 -3.04 7.25
N LEU A 179 -1.38 -4.20 6.70
CA LEU A 179 -0.41 -5.13 7.27
C LEU A 179 1.02 -4.70 6.96
N HIS A 180 1.92 -5.05 7.85
CA HIS A 180 3.33 -4.70 7.78
C HIS A 180 4.15 -5.71 8.58
N VAL A 181 5.41 -5.90 8.21
CA VAL A 181 6.28 -6.93 8.76
C VAL A 181 7.29 -6.29 9.71
N VAL A 182 7.45 -6.88 10.90
CA VAL A 182 8.50 -6.56 11.87
C VAL A 182 9.31 -7.82 12.12
N GLN A 183 10.64 -7.68 12.14
CA GLN A 183 11.58 -8.71 12.58
C GLN A 183 12.33 -8.19 13.81
N HIS A 184 12.50 -9.04 14.81
CA HIS A 184 13.09 -8.73 16.12
C HIS A 184 14.42 -9.47 16.29
N GLY A 185 15.27 -9.03 17.21
CA GLY A 185 16.58 -9.62 17.47
C GLY A 185 17.72 -8.71 17.02
N ILE A 186 18.28 -7.95 17.96
CA ILE A 186 19.44 -7.06 17.78
C ILE A 186 20.65 -7.58 18.57
N ASP A 187 21.82 -6.99 18.35
CA ASP A 187 23.08 -7.26 19.07
C ASP A 187 23.75 -5.90 19.31
N VAL A 188 23.55 -5.32 20.50
CA VAL A 188 23.98 -3.93 20.79
C VAL A 188 25.45 -3.84 21.16
N ASN A 189 26.08 -4.97 21.49
CA ASN A 189 27.48 -5.02 21.91
C ASN A 189 28.43 -5.67 20.88
N GLY A 190 27.88 -6.31 19.84
CA GLY A 190 28.57 -6.83 18.67
C GLY A 190 29.20 -8.22 18.88
N ASN A 191 28.56 -9.09 19.69
CA ASN A 191 29.12 -10.39 20.07
C ASN A 191 28.47 -11.61 19.38
N GLY A 192 27.29 -11.46 18.75
CA GLY A 192 26.56 -12.53 18.07
C GLY A 192 25.65 -13.42 18.94
N GLU A 193 25.53 -13.12 20.24
CA GLU A 193 24.60 -13.74 21.19
C GLU A 193 23.53 -12.71 21.60
N TYR A 194 22.32 -13.17 21.98
CA TYR A 194 21.38 -12.31 22.69
C TYR A 194 21.67 -12.41 24.19
N ASP A 195 22.09 -11.32 24.82
CA ASP A 195 22.49 -11.27 26.22
C ASP A 195 21.82 -10.11 27.00
N ALA A 196 22.09 -10.07 28.30
CA ALA A 196 21.41 -9.19 29.24
C ALA A 196 22.12 -7.83 29.49
N GLU A 197 23.10 -7.44 28.66
CA GLU A 197 23.72 -6.10 28.72
C GLU A 197 22.69 -5.00 28.41
N ALA A 198 21.78 -5.24 27.46
CA ALA A 198 20.57 -4.42 27.24
C ALA A 198 19.43 -4.68 28.25
N GLY A 199 19.68 -5.49 29.29
CA GLY A 199 18.69 -5.85 30.31
C GLY A 199 17.70 -6.95 29.90
N PRO A 200 16.73 -7.26 30.77
CA PRO A 200 15.66 -8.21 30.50
C PRO A 200 14.54 -7.58 29.67
N SER A 201 13.88 -8.38 28.84
CA SER A 201 12.74 -7.94 28.03
C SER A 201 11.56 -7.51 28.89
N GLU A 202 10.87 -6.46 28.45
CA GLU A 202 9.58 -6.01 29.00
C GLU A 202 8.42 -7.00 28.75
N LEU A 203 8.56 -7.85 27.72
CA LEU A 203 7.53 -8.82 27.29
C LEU A 203 7.58 -10.09 28.14
N ASP A 204 8.78 -10.65 28.31
CA ASP A 204 9.08 -11.73 29.25
C ASP A 204 10.48 -11.50 29.86
N PRO A 205 10.58 -11.18 31.17
CA PRO A 205 11.86 -10.99 31.84
C PRO A 205 12.78 -12.23 31.91
N ALA A 206 12.37 -13.38 31.38
CA ALA A 206 13.24 -14.54 31.12
C ALA A 206 14.03 -14.42 29.79
N LEU A 207 13.63 -13.52 28.89
CA LEU A 207 14.34 -13.20 27.65
C LEU A 207 15.21 -11.94 27.84
N PRO A 208 16.34 -11.82 27.13
CA PRO A 208 17.06 -10.54 27.01
C PRO A 208 16.28 -9.56 26.13
N GLN A 209 16.43 -8.26 26.39
CA GLN A 209 15.82 -7.21 25.57
C GLN A 209 16.26 -7.30 24.10
N GLU A 210 17.52 -7.68 23.86
CA GLU A 210 18.08 -7.89 22.52
C GLU A 210 17.27 -8.86 21.65
N ALA A 211 16.77 -9.97 22.23
CA ALA A 211 15.99 -10.97 21.50
C ALA A 211 14.58 -10.48 21.10
N THR A 212 14.08 -9.42 21.76
CA THR A 212 12.72 -8.90 21.56
C THR A 212 12.68 -7.53 20.89
N ALA A 213 13.73 -6.71 21.00
CA ALA A 213 13.75 -5.40 20.36
C ALA A 213 13.66 -5.53 18.82
N PRO A 214 12.87 -4.66 18.15
CA PRO A 214 12.73 -4.69 16.70
C PRO A 214 14.07 -4.37 16.01
N ALA A 215 14.44 -5.21 15.04
CA ALA A 215 15.66 -5.13 14.26
C ALA A 215 15.39 -4.60 12.84
N SER A 216 14.27 -4.98 12.23
CA SER A 216 13.82 -4.43 10.95
C SER A 216 12.29 -4.26 10.92
N CYS A 217 11.81 -3.33 10.08
CA CYS A 217 10.39 -3.16 9.82
C CYS A 217 10.14 -2.67 8.39
N GLY A 218 9.01 -3.05 7.80
CA GLY A 218 8.55 -2.50 6.53
C GLY A 218 7.03 -2.58 6.36
N ILE A 219 6.47 -1.51 5.79
CA ILE A 219 5.05 -1.41 5.40
C ILE A 219 4.87 -1.77 3.91
N ILE A 220 3.66 -2.13 3.51
CA ILE A 220 3.33 -2.45 2.12
C ILE A 220 3.40 -1.19 1.24
N GLU A 221 4.15 -1.29 0.15
CA GLU A 221 4.40 -0.21 -0.79
C GLU A 221 3.10 0.34 -1.42
N GLY A 222 2.92 1.67 -1.38
CA GLY A 222 1.73 2.34 -1.90
C GLY A 222 0.49 2.27 -1.00
N SER A 223 0.60 1.75 0.23
CA SER A 223 -0.53 1.68 1.18
C SER A 223 -0.77 2.99 1.94
N ASN A 224 0.23 3.87 2.02
CA ASN A 224 0.02 5.25 2.48
C ASN A 224 -0.87 5.98 1.48
N ILE A 225 -1.89 6.69 1.98
CA ILE A 225 -2.86 7.41 1.14
C ILE A 225 -2.25 8.57 0.32
N GLY A 226 -0.99 8.91 0.58
CA GLY A 226 -0.18 9.88 -0.17
C GLY A 226 0.78 9.30 -1.21
N ASP A 227 0.99 7.97 -1.25
CA ASP A 227 1.98 7.32 -2.13
C ASP A 227 1.37 6.77 -3.45
N ILE A 228 0.05 6.92 -3.65
CA ILE A 228 -0.62 6.55 -4.90
C ILE A 228 -0.10 7.44 -6.04
N PRO A 229 0.55 6.91 -7.09
CA PRO A 229 1.08 7.74 -8.17
C PRO A 229 -0.04 8.32 -9.05
N ASP A 230 0.00 9.63 -9.29
CA ASP A 230 -0.85 10.37 -10.24
C ASP A 230 -0.52 9.97 -11.71
N GLY A 231 -0.86 8.74 -12.09
CA GLY A 231 -0.56 8.19 -13.41
C GLY A 231 -0.72 6.68 -13.51
N GLY A 232 -1.95 6.21 -13.73
CA GLY A 232 -2.21 4.82 -14.10
C GLY A 232 -1.46 4.41 -15.37
N VAL A 233 -0.89 3.21 -15.39
CA VAL A 233 -0.08 2.73 -16.53
C VAL A 233 -0.91 2.62 -17.81
N ASP A 234 -0.48 3.33 -18.86
CA ASP A 234 -1.09 3.27 -20.19
C ASP A 234 -0.78 1.91 -20.82
N THR A 235 -1.69 0.95 -20.63
CA THR A 235 -1.66 -0.38 -21.25
C THR A 235 -2.02 -0.26 -22.73
N GLY A 236 -1.08 0.35 -23.46
CA GLY A 236 -1.29 1.02 -24.74
C GLY A 236 -2.17 0.25 -25.72
N THR A 237 -3.32 0.84 -26.05
CA THR A 237 -4.26 0.28 -27.03
C THR A 237 -3.58 0.18 -28.41
N GLY A 238 -3.10 -1.02 -28.73
CA GLY A 238 -2.32 -1.30 -29.94
C GLY A 238 -3.12 -1.12 -31.22
N ALA A 239 -3.22 0.12 -31.70
CA ALA A 239 -3.85 0.46 -32.96
C ALA A 239 -3.11 -0.22 -34.12
N LEU A 240 -3.71 -1.27 -34.67
CA LEU A 240 -3.15 -2.06 -35.78
C LEU A 240 -2.95 -1.19 -37.03
N ALA A 241 -1.73 -0.72 -37.23
CA ALA A 241 -1.30 0.03 -38.41
C ALA A 241 -1.19 -0.91 -39.64
N SER A 242 -2.34 -1.35 -40.15
CA SER A 242 -2.47 -2.19 -41.35
C SER A 242 -1.83 -1.51 -42.57
N HIS A 243 -0.62 -1.94 -42.91
CA HIS A 243 0.08 -1.52 -44.12
C HIS A 243 -0.54 -2.22 -45.33
N SER A 244 -1.24 -1.46 -46.17
CA SER A 244 -1.84 -1.94 -47.43
C SER A 244 -1.53 -0.98 -48.56
N ASP A 245 -0.42 -1.21 -49.26
CA ASP A 245 -0.13 -0.53 -50.53
C ASP A 245 -1.12 -0.96 -51.62
N THR A 246 -2.08 -0.11 -51.96
CA THR A 246 -2.66 -0.06 -53.32
C THR A 246 -3.43 1.25 -53.50
N GLY A 247 -3.00 2.09 -54.43
CA GLY A 247 -3.55 3.44 -54.58
C GLY A 247 -4.83 3.50 -55.43
N THR A 248 -5.80 4.31 -55.00
CA THR A 248 -6.75 4.99 -55.91
C THR A 248 -7.23 6.29 -55.27
N ALA A 249 -7.35 7.36 -56.06
CA ALA A 249 -7.78 8.66 -55.56
C ALA A 249 -9.29 8.85 -55.68
N VAL A 250 -9.94 9.38 -54.64
CA VAL A 250 -11.31 9.88 -54.69
C VAL A 250 -11.35 11.28 -54.08
N LEU A 251 -11.84 12.25 -54.85
CA LEU A 251 -12.06 13.64 -54.42
C LEU A 251 -13.45 13.78 -53.81
N ALA A 252 -13.56 14.49 -52.68
CA ALA A 252 -14.82 15.00 -52.16
C ALA A 252 -14.61 16.44 -51.65
N VAL A 253 -14.96 17.43 -52.46
CA VAL A 253 -14.85 18.86 -52.12
C VAL A 253 -16.19 19.54 -52.34
N SER A 254 -16.89 19.90 -51.26
CA SER A 254 -17.74 21.11 -51.15
C SER A 254 -18.29 21.22 -49.71
N GLY A 255 -18.42 22.41 -49.11
CA GLY A 255 -18.12 23.73 -49.64
C GLY A 255 -17.95 24.83 -48.56
N ALA A 256 -17.66 26.05 -49.03
CA ALA A 256 -17.48 27.29 -48.25
C ALA A 256 -18.82 27.77 -47.60
N VAL A 257 -18.95 28.86 -46.82
CA VAL A 257 -18.50 30.27 -47.02
C VAL A 257 -18.90 31.09 -45.74
N LEU A 258 -18.38 32.25 -45.27
CA LEU A 258 -17.35 33.24 -45.65
C LEU A 258 -16.66 33.83 -44.37
N LEU A 259 -15.42 34.30 -44.52
CA LEU A 259 -14.75 35.52 -43.97
C LEU A 259 -15.04 36.10 -42.55
N GLY A 260 -13.93 36.45 -41.87
CA GLY A 260 -13.86 37.50 -40.83
C GLY A 260 -12.41 37.87 -40.47
N LEU A 261 -11.88 38.98 -41.02
CA LEU A 261 -10.45 39.36 -40.94
C LEU A 261 -10.19 40.68 -40.19
N ALA A 262 -9.35 40.65 -39.14
CA ALA A 262 -8.40 41.70 -38.68
C ALA A 262 -7.80 41.29 -37.31
N GLY A 263 -6.52 41.55 -36.96
CA GLY A 263 -5.38 42.04 -37.73
C GLY A 263 -4.18 42.42 -36.81
N VAL A 264 -2.94 42.26 -37.32
CA VAL A 264 -1.61 42.89 -36.99
C VAL A 264 -1.38 43.64 -35.64
N ALA A 265 -0.21 43.64 -34.98
CA ALA A 265 1.17 43.21 -35.29
C ALA A 265 1.84 42.61 -34.00
N GLY A 266 3.03 41.96 -34.00
CA GLY A 266 4.39 42.53 -34.17
C GLY A 266 4.87 43.25 -32.88
N ALA A 267 6.06 43.04 -32.30
CA ALA A 267 7.26 42.23 -32.58
C ALA A 267 7.88 41.81 -31.20
N GLY A 268 9.00 41.10 -30.99
CA GLY A 268 10.15 40.66 -31.81
C GLY A 268 11.44 40.68 -30.93
N VAL A 269 12.55 40.09 -31.42
CA VAL A 269 13.92 40.22 -30.85
C VAL A 269 14.25 39.42 -29.56
N LEU A 270 14.68 38.16 -29.78
CA LEU A 270 15.96 37.53 -29.31
C LEU A 270 16.84 38.36 -28.33
N ARG A 271 17.55 37.82 -27.33
CA ARG A 271 18.72 36.91 -27.54
C ARG A 271 19.51 36.59 -26.24
N ARG A 272 20.02 35.36 -26.16
CA ARG A 272 21.25 34.90 -25.43
C ARG A 272 21.31 34.83 -23.90
N ARG A 273 21.53 33.59 -23.44
CA ARG A 273 22.30 33.21 -22.23
C ARG A 273 23.70 33.87 -22.19
N ARG A 274 24.23 34.07 -20.98
CA ARG A 274 25.66 33.90 -20.67
C ARG A 274 25.82 33.49 -19.19
N ALA A 275 26.72 32.55 -18.92
CA ALA A 275 27.10 32.18 -17.55
C ALA A 275 28.19 33.12 -17.02
N VAL A 276 28.35 33.16 -15.70
CA VAL A 276 29.50 33.75 -15.01
C VAL A 276 30.01 32.71 -14.01
N THR A 277 31.29 32.38 -14.11
CA THR A 277 32.02 31.61 -13.10
C THR A 277 32.88 32.56 -12.26
N ARG A 278 32.91 32.34 -10.95
CA ARG A 278 34.07 32.57 -10.09
C ARG A 278 33.89 31.83 -8.77
#